data_AF-A0A7K6LFS0-F1
#
_entry.id   AF-A0A7K6LFS0-F1
#
_cell.length_a   1.000
_cell.length_b   1.000
_cell.length_c   1.000
_cell.angle_alpha   90.00
_cell.angle_beta   90.00
_cell.angle_gamma   90.00
#
_symmetry.space_group_name_H-M   'P 1'
#
loop_
_entity.id
_entity.type
_entity.pdbx_description
1 polymer ?
#
loop_
_entity_poly.entity_id
_entity_poly.type
_entity_poly.pdbx_seq_one_letter_code
_entity_poly.pdbx_strand_id
1 'polypeptide(L)'
;VDPFLSLLHSISSALSDAELSAMKFLCRDKIRKRKLEAVQSGRELFIILMEQQEMASDNLEFLRKLLQHIDRDDLVAQLVRFEEEEPHAPEDQPDVREKPNAVICDNVGREWKKLMRELGMPEVKLDRIEAAHRFNLYEQLVQALREWQRWKGKDAKVADLIKALRGCNLNLVADMVEE
;
A
#
# COMPACT_ATOMS: atom_id res chain seq x y z
N VAL A 1 14.08 11.72 10.78
CA VAL A 1 14.83 11.00 9.73
C VAL A 1 13.81 10.26 8.91
N ASP A 2 13.89 10.36 7.59
CA ASP A 2 12.90 9.74 6.70
C ASP A 2 13.05 8.20 6.80
N PRO A 3 11.99 7.47 7.21
CA PRO A 3 12.08 6.04 7.45
C PRO A 3 12.38 5.28 6.14
N PHE A 4 11.85 5.76 5.02
CA PHE A 4 12.09 5.19 3.70
C PHE A 4 13.55 5.39 3.25
N LEU A 5 14.11 6.59 3.43
CA LEU A 5 15.55 6.81 3.17
C LEU A 5 16.46 5.92 4.02
N SER A 6 16.02 5.55 5.23
CA SER A 6 16.76 4.66 6.13
C SER A 6 16.73 3.21 5.65
N LEU A 7 15.58 2.75 5.12
CA LEU A 7 15.46 1.47 4.43
C LEU A 7 16.37 1.42 3.19
N LEU A 8 16.27 2.43 2.32
CA LEU A 8 17.09 2.50 1.10
C LEU A 8 18.59 2.48 1.40
N HIS A 9 19.02 3.12 2.49
CA HIS A 9 20.40 3.08 2.93
C HIS A 9 20.80 1.66 3.35
N SER A 10 19.96 0.96 4.12
CA SER A 10 20.22 -0.42 4.55
C SER A 10 20.30 -1.36 3.34
N ILE A 11 19.38 -1.23 2.39
CA ILE A 11 19.39 -1.99 1.12
C ILE A 11 20.66 -1.65 0.32
N SER A 12 20.99 -0.37 0.16
CA SER A 12 22.20 0.05 -0.56
C SER A 12 23.49 -0.46 0.09
N SER A 13 23.53 -0.59 1.42
CA SER A 13 24.70 -1.12 2.12
C SER A 13 24.80 -2.64 2.02
N ALA A 14 23.70 -3.33 1.73
CA ALA A 14 23.64 -4.78 1.58
C ALA A 14 23.83 -5.25 0.12
N LEU A 15 23.87 -4.31 -0.83
CA LEU A 15 24.16 -4.56 -2.25
C LEU A 15 25.66 -4.57 -2.50
N SER A 16 26.12 -5.61 -3.19
CA SER A 16 27.49 -5.74 -3.69
C SER A 16 27.66 -5.03 -5.04
N ASP A 17 28.90 -4.75 -5.45
CA ASP A 17 29.20 -4.09 -6.73
C ASP A 17 28.65 -4.87 -7.94
N ALA A 18 28.69 -6.21 -7.90
CA ALA A 18 28.11 -7.08 -8.93
C ALA A 18 26.59 -6.91 -9.06
N GLU A 19 25.89 -6.80 -7.92
CA GLU A 19 24.44 -6.63 -7.86
C GLU A 19 24.03 -5.23 -8.31
N LEU A 20 24.83 -4.21 -7.93
CA LEU A 20 24.67 -2.85 -8.44
C LEU A 20 24.84 -2.79 -9.96
N SER A 21 25.79 -3.53 -10.51
CA SER A 21 26.00 -3.63 -11.96
C SER A 21 24.80 -4.29 -12.65
N ALA A 22 24.24 -5.36 -12.07
CA ALA A 22 23.02 -5.99 -12.56
C ALA A 22 21.82 -5.03 -12.52
N MET A 23 21.63 -4.30 -11.41
CA MET A 23 20.57 -3.27 -11.31
C MET A 23 20.75 -2.14 -12.33
N LYS A 24 21.99 -1.68 -12.56
CA LYS A 24 22.29 -0.71 -13.62
C LYS A 24 21.86 -1.24 -14.99
N PHE A 25 22.11 -2.51 -15.29
CA PHE A 25 21.67 -3.13 -16.54
C PHE A 25 20.15 -3.13 -16.68
N LEU A 26 19.42 -3.49 -15.63
CA LEU A 26 17.95 -3.48 -15.62
C LEU A 26 17.39 -2.07 -15.77
N CYS A 27 18.06 -1.09 -15.17
CA CYS A 27 17.69 0.32 -15.28
C CYS A 27 18.09 0.97 -16.61
N ARG A 28 18.78 0.30 -17.55
CA ARG A 28 19.17 0.91 -18.84
C ARG A 28 17.98 1.29 -19.72
N ASP A 29 16.87 0.59 -19.58
CA ASP A 29 15.64 0.88 -20.33
C ASP A 29 14.94 2.14 -19.80
N LYS A 30 15.06 2.39 -18.50
CA LYS A 30 14.35 3.46 -17.78
C LYS A 30 15.20 4.70 -17.52
N ILE A 31 16.50 4.54 -17.31
CA ILE A 31 17.44 5.60 -16.96
C ILE A 31 18.36 5.86 -18.16
N ARG A 32 18.52 7.13 -18.52
CA ARG A 32 19.47 7.55 -19.56
C ARG A 32 20.89 7.09 -19.21
N LYS A 33 21.58 6.52 -20.19
CA LYS A 33 22.96 5.99 -20.07
C LYS A 33 23.92 6.94 -19.34
N ARG A 34 23.85 8.26 -19.61
CA ARG A 34 24.66 9.29 -18.93
C ARG A 34 24.43 9.34 -17.41
N LYS A 35 23.17 9.26 -16.95
CA LYS A 35 22.86 9.23 -15.50
C LYS A 35 23.31 7.90 -14.89
N LEU A 36 23.14 6.80 -15.62
CA LEU A 36 23.53 5.47 -15.17
C LEU A 36 25.05 5.32 -14.97
N GLU A 37 25.86 5.95 -15.82
CA GLU A 37 27.32 6.01 -15.69
C GLU A 37 27.79 6.90 -14.55
N ALA A 38 26.99 7.89 -14.15
CA ALA A 38 27.29 8.76 -13.01
C ALA A 38 27.06 8.07 -11.66
N VAL A 39 26.23 7.03 -11.61
CA VAL A 39 25.91 6.28 -10.38
C VAL A 39 27.13 5.51 -9.90
N GLN A 40 27.67 5.87 -8.73
CA GLN A 40 28.76 5.11 -8.10
C GLN A 40 28.28 4.12 -7.04
N SER A 41 27.10 4.36 -6.45
CA SER A 41 26.55 3.55 -5.37
C SER A 41 25.06 3.25 -5.57
N GLY A 42 24.55 2.17 -4.97
CA GLY A 42 23.11 1.82 -5.00
C GLY A 42 22.22 2.97 -4.52
N ARG A 43 22.65 3.70 -3.49
CA ARG A 43 21.97 4.90 -3.01
C ARG A 43 21.78 5.96 -4.09
N GLU A 44 22.78 6.21 -4.93
CA GLU A 44 22.63 7.18 -6.03
C GLU A 44 21.67 6.67 -7.11
N LEU A 45 21.68 5.36 -7.38
CA LEU A 45 20.71 4.75 -8.28
C LEU A 45 19.28 4.99 -7.79
N PHE A 46 19.04 4.76 -6.50
CA PHE A 46 17.76 4.99 -5.85
C PHE A 46 17.33 6.45 -5.89
N ILE A 47 18.25 7.39 -5.64
CA ILE A 47 17.95 8.83 -5.74
C ILE A 47 17.52 9.20 -7.16
N ILE A 48 18.22 8.72 -8.18
CA ILE A 48 17.88 9.00 -9.57
C ILE A 48 16.52 8.43 -9.93
N LEU A 49 16.23 7.20 -9.51
CA LEU A 49 14.94 6.57 -9.75
C LEU A 49 13.80 7.34 -9.04
N MET A 50 14.04 7.88 -7.84
CA MET A 50 13.09 8.79 -7.17
C MET A 50 12.89 10.09 -7.95
N GLU A 51 13.98 10.71 -8.43
CA GLU A 51 13.89 11.91 -9.28
C GLU A 51 13.13 11.66 -10.59
N GLN A 52 13.13 10.43 -11.09
CA GLN A 52 12.40 10.04 -12.30
C GLN A 52 10.97 9.56 -11.99
N GLN A 53 10.55 9.57 -10.73
CA GLN A 53 9.22 9.12 -10.30
C GLN A 53 8.94 7.63 -10.61
N GLU A 54 9.99 6.85 -10.94
CA GLU A 54 9.90 5.40 -11.16
C GLU A 54 9.91 4.63 -9.83
N MET A 55 10.27 5.29 -8.73
CA MET A 55 10.13 4.75 -7.37
C MET A 55 9.76 5.85 -6.38
N ALA A 56 8.87 5.54 -5.45
CA ALA A 56 8.43 6.44 -4.37
C ALA A 56 8.18 5.63 -3.10
N SER A 57 8.00 6.30 -1.96
CA SER A 57 7.57 5.65 -0.70
C SER A 57 6.25 4.88 -0.86
N ASP A 58 5.41 5.34 -1.80
CA ASP A 58 4.10 4.77 -2.11
C ASP A 58 4.13 3.72 -3.23
N ASN A 59 5.26 3.60 -3.94
CA ASN A 59 5.41 2.68 -5.05
C ASN A 59 6.84 2.10 -5.08
N LEU A 60 6.97 0.96 -4.40
CA LEU A 60 8.21 0.19 -4.32
C LEU A 60 8.20 -1.02 -5.24
N GLU A 61 7.15 -1.23 -6.03
CA GLU A 61 7.03 -2.36 -6.93
C GLU A 61 8.20 -2.47 -7.91
N PHE A 62 8.65 -1.33 -8.43
CA PHE A 62 9.79 -1.30 -9.34
C PHE A 62 11.08 -1.74 -8.63
N LEU A 63 11.30 -1.23 -7.42
CA LEU A 63 12.44 -1.61 -6.59
C LEU A 63 12.38 -3.09 -6.20
N ARG A 64 11.20 -3.60 -5.86
CA ARG A 64 10.93 -5.01 -5.59
C ARG A 64 11.28 -5.89 -6.79
N LYS A 65 10.81 -5.55 -7.99
CA LYS A 65 11.12 -6.29 -9.23
C LYS A 65 12.61 -6.30 -9.53
N LEU A 66 13.29 -5.18 -9.32
CA LEU A 66 14.74 -5.06 -9.42
C LEU A 66 15.47 -5.98 -8.43
N LEU A 67 15.04 -6.01 -7.17
CA LEU A 67 15.61 -6.85 -6.11
C LEU A 67 15.34 -8.35 -6.35
N GLN A 68 14.16 -8.69 -6.89
CA GLN A 68 13.83 -10.06 -7.30
C GLN A 68 14.70 -10.53 -8.45
N HIS A 69 15.00 -9.65 -9.42
CA HIS A 69 15.82 -10.01 -10.57
C HIS A 69 17.30 -10.21 -10.23
N ILE A 70 17.77 -9.69 -9.10
CA ILE A 70 19.10 -9.99 -8.55
C ILE A 70 19.08 -11.18 -7.57
N ASP A 71 17.97 -11.92 -7.48
CA ASP A 71 17.75 -13.05 -6.57
C ASP A 71 17.97 -12.70 -5.08
N ARG A 72 17.80 -11.42 -4.70
CA ARG A 72 17.92 -10.96 -3.30
C ARG A 72 16.58 -10.90 -2.61
N ASP A 73 15.99 -12.09 -2.42
CA ASP A 73 14.73 -12.22 -1.70
C ASP A 73 14.82 -11.71 -0.25
N ASP A 74 16.01 -11.78 0.38
CA ASP A 74 16.26 -11.19 1.71
C ASP A 74 16.02 -9.68 1.77
N LEU A 75 16.32 -8.96 0.68
CA LEU A 75 16.11 -7.51 0.58
C LEU A 75 14.67 -7.19 0.22
N VAL A 76 14.05 -8.03 -0.61
CA VAL A 76 12.61 -7.96 -0.91
C VAL A 76 11.82 -8.13 0.38
N ALA A 77 12.12 -9.13 1.19
CA ALA A 77 11.45 -9.38 2.46
C ALA A 77 11.57 -8.21 3.44
N GLN A 78 12.73 -7.53 3.48
CA GLN A 78 12.90 -6.30 4.27
C GLN A 78 12.04 -5.15 3.75
N LEU A 79 11.94 -5.04 2.43
CA LEU A 79 11.09 -4.05 1.79
C LEU A 79 9.60 -4.32 2.04
N VAL A 80 9.16 -5.59 1.95
CA VAL A 80 7.80 -6.00 2.30
C VAL A 80 7.49 -5.68 3.75
N ARG A 81 8.39 -6.01 4.69
CA ARG A 81 8.19 -5.71 6.11
C ARG A 81 8.08 -4.21 6.38
N PHE A 82 8.85 -3.41 5.65
CA PHE A 82 8.75 -1.96 5.75
C PHE A 82 7.43 -1.42 5.18
N GLU A 83 6.99 -1.99 4.05
CA GLU A 83 5.68 -1.76 3.44
C GLU A 83 4.52 -2.29 4.30
N GLU A 84 4.77 -3.26 5.20
CA GLU A 84 3.82 -3.75 6.20
C GLU A 84 3.86 -2.95 7.53
N GLU A 85 5.00 -2.33 7.87
CA GLU A 85 5.16 -1.49 9.07
C GLU A 85 4.69 -0.04 8.85
N GLU A 86 4.88 0.53 7.66
CA GLU A 86 4.04 1.63 7.15
C GLU A 86 2.73 1.01 6.66
N PRO A 87 1.54 1.59 6.91
CA PRO A 87 0.29 0.97 6.49
C PRO A 87 0.05 1.17 4.97
N HIS A 88 0.92 0.61 4.12
CA HIS A 88 0.67 0.49 2.69
C HIS A 88 0.50 -0.97 2.33
N ALA A 89 -0.75 -1.39 2.27
CA ALA A 89 -1.05 -2.79 2.20
C ALA A 89 -0.77 -3.37 0.79
N PRO A 90 -0.16 -4.56 0.71
CA PRO A 90 0.10 -5.21 -0.57
C PRO A 90 -1.20 -5.52 -1.31
N GLU A 91 -1.33 -4.97 -2.51
CA GLU A 91 -2.11 -5.54 -3.60
C GLU A 91 -1.38 -6.81 -4.07
N ASP A 92 -1.88 -7.98 -3.69
CA ASP A 92 -1.90 -9.24 -4.48
C ASP A 92 -2.21 -10.42 -3.53
N GLN A 93 -3.48 -10.51 -3.13
CA GLN A 93 -4.10 -11.77 -2.77
C GLN A 93 -5.61 -11.57 -2.85
N PRO A 94 -6.31 -12.16 -3.84
CA PRO A 94 -7.76 -12.05 -3.95
C PRO A 94 -8.37 -12.94 -2.87
N ASP A 95 -8.34 -12.47 -1.63
CA ASP A 95 -9.13 -13.04 -0.56
C ASP A 95 -10.59 -12.68 -0.87
N VAL A 96 -11.48 -13.65 -0.75
CA VAL A 96 -12.89 -13.72 -1.22
C VAL A 96 -13.80 -12.52 -0.83
N ARG A 97 -13.28 -11.53 -0.09
CA ARG A 97 -13.93 -10.30 0.36
C ARG A 97 -13.60 -9.02 -0.45
N GLU A 98 -12.75 -9.07 -1.47
CA GLU A 98 -12.49 -7.87 -2.29
C GLU A 98 -13.71 -7.41 -3.10
N LYS A 99 -14.53 -8.34 -3.59
CA LYS A 99 -15.78 -8.04 -4.31
C LYS A 99 -16.75 -7.18 -3.49
N PRO A 100 -17.14 -7.57 -2.26
CA PRO A 100 -18.03 -6.73 -1.46
C PRO A 100 -17.41 -5.37 -1.15
N ASN A 101 -16.10 -5.29 -0.87
CA ASN A 101 -15.44 -4.01 -0.61
C ASN A 101 -15.43 -3.09 -1.84
N ALA A 102 -15.20 -3.60 -3.05
CA ALA A 102 -15.26 -2.80 -4.28
C ALA A 102 -16.67 -2.25 -4.52
N VAL A 103 -17.71 -3.07 -4.36
CA VAL A 103 -19.13 -2.67 -4.52
C VAL A 103 -19.53 -1.64 -3.46
N ILE A 104 -19.08 -1.82 -2.21
CA ILE A 104 -19.25 -0.84 -1.14
C ILE A 104 -18.54 0.48 -1.51
N CYS A 105 -17.31 0.42 -2.03
CA CYS A 105 -16.56 1.63 -2.38
C CYS A 105 -17.20 2.46 -3.49
N ASP A 106 -17.83 1.81 -4.47
CA ASP A 106 -18.53 2.49 -5.56
C ASP A 106 -19.82 3.19 -5.08
N ASN A 107 -20.46 2.67 -4.02
CA ASN A 107 -21.81 3.09 -3.60
C ASN A 107 -21.84 3.91 -2.29
N VAL A 108 -20.88 3.73 -1.38
CA VAL A 108 -20.88 4.39 -0.05
C VAL A 108 -20.32 5.81 -0.12
N GLY A 109 -19.34 6.06 -1.00
CA GLY A 109 -18.79 7.39 -1.28
C GLY A 109 -18.56 8.23 -0.01
N ARG A 110 -19.34 9.31 0.16
CA ARG A 110 -19.23 10.26 1.29
C ARG A 110 -19.82 9.75 2.62
N GLU A 111 -20.62 8.69 2.61
CA GLU A 111 -21.24 8.14 3.82
C GLU A 111 -20.33 7.12 4.54
N TRP A 112 -19.06 6.98 4.13
CA TRP A 112 -18.12 6.06 4.76
C TRP A 112 -17.99 6.31 6.27
N LYS A 113 -17.93 7.57 6.71
CA LYS A 113 -17.86 7.91 8.15
C LYS A 113 -19.05 7.39 8.94
N LYS A 114 -20.24 7.43 8.33
CA LYS A 114 -21.48 6.96 8.95
C LYS A 114 -21.48 5.44 9.04
N LEU A 115 -21.04 4.76 7.98
CA LEU A 115 -20.82 3.31 7.98
C LEU A 115 -19.86 2.90 9.10
N MET A 116 -18.76 3.61 9.28
CA MET A 116 -17.78 3.26 10.31
C MET A 116 -18.29 3.52 11.72
N ARG A 117 -19.11 4.56 11.89
CA ARG A 117 -19.78 4.84 13.16
C ARG A 117 -20.77 3.72 13.51
N GLU A 118 -21.54 3.24 12.53
CA GLU A 118 -22.45 2.09 12.68
C GLU A 118 -21.69 0.78 12.98
N LEU A 119 -20.50 0.62 12.42
CA LEU A 119 -19.58 -0.49 12.73
C LEU A 119 -18.92 -0.37 14.12
N GLY A 120 -19.22 0.70 14.87
CA GLY A 120 -18.71 0.94 16.21
C GLY A 120 -17.27 1.44 16.27
N MET A 121 -16.74 1.96 15.16
CA MET A 121 -15.39 2.49 15.13
C MET A 121 -15.30 3.84 15.87
N PRO A 122 -14.28 4.06 16.73
CA PRO A 122 -14.12 5.32 17.44
C PRO A 122 -13.83 6.49 16.50
N GLU A 123 -14.44 7.65 16.78
CA GLU A 123 -14.30 8.86 15.95
C GLU A 123 -12.85 9.34 15.79
N VAL A 124 -12.01 9.10 16.81
CA VAL A 124 -10.58 9.43 16.76
C VAL A 124 -9.84 8.70 15.62
N LYS A 125 -10.26 7.47 15.29
CA LYS A 125 -9.70 6.73 14.15
C LYS A 125 -10.21 7.27 12.82
N LEU A 126 -11.50 7.61 12.75
CA LEU A 126 -12.11 8.23 11.58
C LEU A 126 -11.44 9.56 11.22
N ASP A 127 -11.15 10.37 12.24
CA ASP A 127 -10.47 11.65 12.08
C ASP A 127 -9.02 11.47 11.57
N ARG A 128 -8.30 10.48 12.10
CA ARG A 128 -6.97 10.11 11.60
C ARG A 128 -6.99 9.68 10.13
N ILE A 129 -7.95 8.85 9.75
CA ILE A 129 -8.08 8.36 8.36
C ILE A 129 -8.44 9.52 7.42
N GLU A 130 -9.34 10.41 7.83
CA GLU A 130 -9.66 11.61 7.06
C GLU A 130 -8.44 12.53 6.90
N ALA A 131 -7.68 12.75 7.98
CA ALA A 131 -6.50 13.59 7.94
C ALA A 131 -5.38 12.99 7.06
N ALA A 132 -5.22 11.66 7.09
CA ALA A 132 -4.22 10.95 6.30
C ALA A 132 -4.57 10.91 4.80
N HIS A 133 -5.84 10.73 4.44
CA HIS A 133 -6.27 10.55 3.05
C HIS A 133 -7.27 11.64 2.60
N ARG A 134 -6.97 12.92 2.86
CA ARG A 134 -7.94 14.04 2.66
C ARG A 134 -8.46 14.22 1.22
N PHE A 135 -7.75 13.70 0.22
CA PHE A 135 -8.06 13.91 -1.20
C PHE A 135 -8.68 12.70 -1.89
N ASN A 136 -8.74 11.53 -1.23
CA ASN A 136 -9.24 10.32 -1.86
C ASN A 136 -10.26 9.58 -0.98
N LEU A 137 -11.55 9.76 -1.30
CA LEU A 137 -12.68 9.14 -0.58
C LEU A 137 -12.65 7.61 -0.67
N TYR A 138 -12.16 7.08 -1.79
CA TYR A 138 -12.00 5.65 -1.97
C TYR A 138 -10.98 5.09 -0.97
N GLU A 139 -9.80 5.71 -0.90
CA GLU A 139 -8.78 5.31 0.08
C GLU A 139 -9.25 5.50 1.52
N GLN A 140 -9.96 6.59 1.85
CA GLN A 140 -10.52 6.77 3.20
C GLN A 140 -11.40 5.59 3.62
N LEU A 141 -12.30 5.14 2.74
CA LEU A 141 -13.18 4.02 3.02
C LEU A 141 -12.43 2.68 3.09
N VAL A 142 -11.50 2.42 2.18
CA VAL A 142 -10.67 1.21 2.20
C VAL A 142 -9.81 1.14 3.46
N GLN A 143 -9.15 2.24 3.82
CA GLN A 143 -8.33 2.33 5.03
C GLN A 143 -9.15 2.17 6.28
N ALA A 144 -10.34 2.78 6.31
CA ALA A 144 -11.26 2.59 7.40
C ALA A 144 -11.70 1.12 7.50
N LEU A 145 -12.05 0.44 6.39
CA LEU A 145 -12.50 -0.95 6.44
C LEU A 145 -11.38 -1.89 6.90
N ARG A 146 -10.14 -1.64 6.45
CA ARG A 146 -8.94 -2.33 6.92
C ARG A 146 -8.70 -2.10 8.42
N GLU A 147 -8.79 -0.87 8.88
CA GLU A 147 -8.67 -0.53 10.31
C GLU A 147 -9.77 -1.19 11.14
N TRP A 148 -11.00 -1.22 10.63
CA TRP A 148 -12.11 -1.92 11.28
C TRP A 148 -11.81 -3.40 11.41
N GLN A 149 -11.38 -4.03 10.32
CA GLN A 149 -11.05 -5.44 10.27
C GLN A 149 -9.88 -5.79 11.20
N ARG A 150 -8.87 -4.92 11.29
CA ARG A 150 -7.74 -5.08 12.23
C ARG A 150 -8.17 -4.89 13.68
N TRP A 151 -9.10 -3.97 13.95
CA TRP A 151 -9.62 -3.69 15.29
C TRP A 151 -10.56 -4.78 15.81
N LYS A 152 -11.48 -5.25 14.97
CA LYS A 152 -12.39 -6.37 15.29
C LYS A 152 -11.72 -7.74 15.16
N GLY A 153 -10.65 -7.87 14.37
CA GLY A 153 -9.88 -9.10 14.19
C GLY A 153 -10.77 -10.29 13.80
N LYS A 154 -10.90 -11.27 14.70
CA LYS A 154 -11.69 -12.50 14.49
C LYS A 154 -13.21 -12.29 14.60
N ASP A 155 -13.65 -11.16 15.16
CA ASP A 155 -15.06 -10.76 15.27
C ASP A 155 -15.56 -9.97 14.06
N ALA A 156 -14.70 -9.73 13.05
CA ALA A 156 -15.04 -9.02 11.82
C ALA A 156 -15.83 -9.93 10.86
N LYS A 157 -17.12 -10.09 11.10
CA LYS A 157 -18.02 -10.86 10.25
C LYS A 157 -18.66 -9.99 9.17
N VAL A 158 -18.88 -10.57 7.99
CA VAL A 158 -19.63 -9.93 6.89
C VAL A 158 -21.05 -9.57 7.34
N ALA A 159 -21.63 -10.33 8.27
CA ALA A 159 -22.94 -10.01 8.85
C ALA A 159 -22.98 -8.65 9.60
N ASP A 160 -21.91 -8.27 10.32
CA ASP A 160 -21.81 -6.94 10.93
C ASP A 160 -21.71 -5.84 9.87
N LEU A 161 -21.00 -6.11 8.76
CA LEU A 161 -20.87 -5.22 7.62
C LEU A 161 -22.21 -5.01 6.90
N ILE A 162 -22.92 -6.10 6.59
CA ILE A 162 -24.27 -6.08 5.99
C ILE A 162 -25.23 -5.30 6.90
N LYS A 163 -25.19 -5.54 8.21
CA LYS A 163 -26.02 -4.83 9.18
C LYS A 163 -25.74 -3.32 9.17
N ALA A 164 -24.47 -2.92 9.16
CA ALA A 164 -24.08 -1.52 9.10
C ALA A 164 -24.45 -0.86 7.76
N LEU A 165 -24.34 -1.59 6.64
CA LEU A 165 -24.77 -1.14 5.32
C LEU A 165 -26.29 -0.89 5.29
N ARG A 166 -27.09 -1.83 5.84
CA ARG A 166 -28.54 -1.65 5.99
C ARG A 166 -28.88 -0.46 6.91
N GLY A 167 -28.13 -0.26 7.99
CA GLY A 167 -28.24 0.91 8.87
C GLY A 167 -27.92 2.24 8.18
N CYS A 168 -27.06 2.20 7.15
CA CYS A 168 -26.75 3.35 6.31
C CYS A 168 -27.72 3.54 5.12
N ASN A 169 -28.87 2.86 5.09
CA ASN A 169 -29.83 2.86 3.98
C ASN A 169 -29.30 2.28 2.65
N LEU A 170 -28.14 1.62 2.66
CA LEU A 170 -27.49 1.03 1.49
C LEU A 170 -27.94 -0.43 1.29
N ASN A 171 -29.27 -0.63 1.24
CA ASN A 171 -29.85 -1.97 1.18
C ASN A 171 -29.46 -2.73 -0.10
N LEU A 172 -29.30 -2.03 -1.23
CA LEU A 172 -28.84 -2.62 -2.49
C LEU A 172 -27.41 -3.16 -2.40
N VAL A 173 -26.53 -2.41 -1.75
CA VAL A 173 -25.14 -2.81 -1.50
C VAL A 173 -25.09 -3.97 -0.53
N ALA A 174 -25.93 -3.95 0.51
CA ALA A 174 -26.03 -5.03 1.47
C ALA A 174 -26.48 -6.35 0.81
N ASP A 175 -27.38 -6.31 -0.17
CA ASP A 175 -27.84 -7.46 -0.95
C ASP A 175 -26.72 -7.99 -1.86
N MET A 176 -26.01 -7.10 -2.57
CA MET A 176 -24.84 -7.45 -3.40
C MET A 176 -23.64 -8.02 -2.61
N VAL A 177 -23.55 -7.71 -1.31
CA VAL A 177 -22.52 -8.23 -0.40
C VAL A 177 -22.94 -9.58 0.22
N GLU A 178 -24.23 -9.90 0.20
CA GLU A 178 -24.82 -11.15 0.74
C GLU A 178 -24.85 -12.28 -0.30
N GLU A 179 -24.82 -11.95 -1.60
CA GLU A 179 -24.81 -12.88 -2.76
C GLU A 179 -23.40 -13.38 -3.15
#